data_AF-A0A497RAM1-F1
#
_entry.id   AF-A0A497RAM1-F1
#
_cell.length_a   1.000
_cell.length_b   1.000
_cell.length_c   1.000
_cell.angle_alpha   90.00
_cell.angle_beta   90.00
_cell.angle_gamma   90.00
#
_symmetry.space_group_name_H-M   'P 1'
#
loop_
_entity.id
_entity.type
_entity.pdbx_description
1 polymer ?
#
loop_
_entity_poly.entity_id
_entity_poly.type
_entity_poly.pdbx_seq_one_letter_code
_entity_poly.pdbx_strand_id
1 'polypeptide(L)'
;MKTMAIIEAGLIVNGLPILRRSYHPSVKDVDPMIKASLMTALKTFAKEAFADRPEVLKLSKFSIMLHDLNTEEPGTMFLYCVLEKKTAEGEVRRRLKQIEEKMAVMNEILDQPVETKGLRKIKRLIDRELKDLCLRASDRAKNIFG
;
A
#
# COMPACT_ATOMS: atom_id res chain seq x y z
N MET A 1 -9.56 10.07 -21.28
CA MET A 1 -10.00 10.36 -19.90
C MET A 1 -10.06 9.07 -19.08
N LYS A 2 -9.41 9.05 -17.91
CA LYS A 2 -9.73 8.33 -16.64
C LYS A 2 -8.43 8.29 -15.82
N THR A 3 -8.39 8.90 -14.62
CA THR A 3 -7.17 8.96 -13.78
C THR A 3 -7.47 8.69 -12.30
N MET A 4 -8.01 7.53 -11.93
CA MET A 4 -8.10 7.19 -10.49
C MET A 4 -6.71 6.87 -9.96
N ALA A 5 -6.39 7.28 -8.74
CA ALA A 5 -4.99 7.40 -8.32
C ALA A 5 -4.53 6.41 -7.24
N ILE A 6 -5.42 5.75 -6.47
CA ILE A 6 -5.12 4.55 -5.66
C ILE A 6 -6.43 3.77 -5.50
N ILE A 7 -6.42 2.47 -5.79
CA ILE A 7 -7.59 1.58 -5.67
C ILE A 7 -7.63 0.93 -4.29
N GLU A 8 -6.48 0.45 -3.85
CA GLU A 8 -6.32 -0.30 -2.61
C GLU A 8 -4.93 -0.04 -2.04
N ALA A 9 -4.83 0.01 -0.72
CA ALA A 9 -3.57 0.03 -0.01
C ALA A 9 -3.65 -0.86 1.23
N GLY A 10 -2.52 -1.35 1.71
CA GLY A 10 -2.50 -2.14 2.93
C GLY A 10 -1.11 -2.40 3.47
N LEU A 11 -1.09 -3.10 4.59
CA LEU A 11 0.10 -3.51 5.33
C LEU A 11 0.10 -5.04 5.43
N ILE A 12 1.21 -5.64 5.03
CA ILE A 12 1.45 -7.08 5.17
C ILE A 12 2.61 -7.27 6.15
N VAL A 13 2.42 -8.18 7.10
CA VAL A 13 3.44 -8.59 8.08
C VAL A 13 3.52 -10.10 8.08
N ASN A 14 4.69 -10.66 7.85
CA ASN A 14 4.95 -12.11 7.78
C ASN A 14 3.97 -12.85 6.85
N GLY A 15 3.65 -12.22 5.71
CA GLY A 15 2.70 -12.75 4.73
C GLY A 15 1.22 -12.64 5.13
N LEU A 16 0.92 -12.09 6.31
CA LEU A 16 -0.44 -11.87 6.79
C LEU A 16 -0.93 -10.45 6.45
N PRO A 17 -2.14 -10.28 5.91
CA PRO A 17 -2.74 -8.97 5.65
C PRO A 17 -3.21 -8.35 6.97
N ILE A 18 -2.34 -7.60 7.64
CA ILE A 18 -2.66 -6.95 8.91
C ILE A 18 -3.66 -5.80 8.72
N LEU A 19 -3.57 -5.11 7.58
CA LEU A 19 -4.43 -3.97 7.30
C LEU A 19 -4.73 -3.87 5.82
N ARG A 20 -5.99 -3.56 5.52
CA ARG A 20 -6.46 -3.32 4.16
C ARG A 20 -7.39 -2.11 4.11
N ARG A 21 -7.17 -1.27 3.09
CA ARG A 21 -8.00 -0.12 2.73
C ARG A 21 -8.35 -0.21 1.26
N SER A 22 -9.62 -0.47 0.98
CA SER A 22 -10.17 -0.35 -0.36
C SER A 22 -10.82 1.02 -0.49
N TYR A 23 -10.35 1.81 -1.45
CA TYR A 23 -10.89 3.13 -1.77
C TYR A 23 -11.92 3.06 -2.89
N HIS A 24 -11.77 2.06 -3.76
CA HIS A 24 -12.70 1.75 -4.86
C HIS A 24 -13.02 0.24 -4.80
N PRO A 25 -14.00 -0.16 -3.97
CA PRO A 25 -14.34 -1.58 -3.80
C PRO A 25 -14.86 -2.19 -5.10
N SER A 26 -14.35 -3.37 -5.45
CA SER A 26 -14.81 -4.14 -6.60
C SER A 26 -16.04 -4.97 -6.26
N VAL A 27 -16.88 -5.25 -7.27
CA VAL A 27 -18.07 -6.11 -7.13
C VAL A 27 -17.69 -7.55 -6.73
N LYS A 28 -16.51 -8.01 -7.14
CA LYS A 28 -15.91 -9.27 -6.69
C LYS A 28 -14.70 -8.93 -5.83
N ASP A 29 -14.78 -9.23 -4.54
CA ASP A 29 -13.64 -9.11 -3.66
C ASP A 29 -12.86 -10.43 -3.63
N VAL A 30 -11.53 -10.33 -3.74
CA VAL A 30 -10.65 -11.50 -3.60
C VAL A 30 -10.22 -11.58 -2.14
N ASP A 31 -10.19 -12.80 -1.61
CA ASP A 31 -9.77 -13.07 -0.24
C ASP A 31 -8.45 -12.33 0.10
N PRO A 32 -8.40 -11.57 1.20
CA PRO A 32 -7.21 -10.82 1.60
C PRO A 32 -5.95 -11.68 1.78
N MET A 33 -6.09 -12.92 2.26
CA MET A 33 -4.97 -13.84 2.41
C MET A 33 -4.40 -14.23 1.05
N ILE A 34 -5.26 -14.55 0.08
CA ILE A 34 -4.81 -14.87 -1.29
C ILE A 34 -4.03 -13.70 -1.88
N LYS A 35 -4.53 -12.47 -1.70
CA LYS A 35 -3.81 -11.27 -2.14
C LYS A 35 -2.46 -11.13 -1.45
N ALA A 36 -2.42 -11.26 -0.12
CA ALA A 36 -1.18 -11.15 0.64
C ALA A 36 -0.15 -12.19 0.20
N SER A 37 -0.57 -13.45 0.04
CA SER A 37 0.28 -14.53 -0.48
C SER A 37 0.82 -14.22 -1.87
N LEU A 38 -0.01 -13.68 -2.78
CA LEU A 38 0.44 -13.26 -4.11
C LEU A 38 1.48 -12.13 -4.03
N MET A 39 1.24 -11.09 -3.21
CA MET A 39 2.17 -9.97 -3.05
C MET A 39 3.51 -10.44 -2.48
N THR A 40 3.48 -11.30 -1.45
CA THR A 40 4.68 -11.89 -0.88
C THR A 40 5.42 -12.76 -1.90
N ALA A 41 4.71 -13.60 -2.66
CA ALA A 41 5.32 -14.44 -3.68
C ALA A 41 5.98 -13.60 -4.78
N LEU A 42 5.34 -12.53 -5.26
CA LEU A 42 5.90 -11.61 -6.24
C LEU A 42 7.17 -10.93 -5.74
N LYS A 43 7.17 -10.52 -4.46
CA LYS A 43 8.31 -9.91 -3.81
C LYS A 43 9.49 -10.88 -3.68
N THR A 44 9.24 -12.09 -3.19
CA THR A 44 10.25 -13.15 -3.08
C THR A 44 10.82 -13.51 -4.45
N PHE A 45 9.94 -13.74 -5.44
CA PHE A 45 10.35 -14.05 -6.80
C PHE A 45 11.29 -13.00 -7.38
N ALA A 46 10.96 -11.72 -7.28
CA ALA A 46 11.80 -10.68 -7.83
C ALA A 46 13.15 -10.55 -7.08
N LYS A 47 13.15 -10.74 -5.76
CA LYS A 47 14.38 -10.79 -4.96
C LYS A 47 15.29 -11.93 -5.41
N GLU A 48 14.73 -13.11 -5.66
CA GLU A 48 15.51 -14.29 -6.07
C GLU A 48 15.96 -14.21 -7.53
N ALA A 49 15.08 -13.76 -8.43
CA ALA A 49 15.35 -13.75 -9.86
C ALA A 49 16.28 -12.61 -10.30
N PHE A 50 16.19 -11.45 -9.63
CA PHE A 50 16.89 -10.23 -10.07
C PHE A 50 17.87 -9.67 -9.03
N ALA A 51 17.98 -10.30 -7.86
CA ALA A 51 18.68 -9.74 -6.69
C ALA A 51 18.20 -8.31 -6.33
N ASP A 52 16.96 -7.98 -6.73
CA ASP A 52 16.39 -6.64 -6.65
C ASP A 52 15.07 -6.68 -5.87
N ARG A 53 14.68 -5.56 -5.26
CA ARG A 53 13.40 -5.45 -4.56
C ARG A 53 12.39 -4.84 -5.52
N PRO A 54 11.33 -5.57 -5.92
CA PRO A 54 10.38 -5.04 -6.89
C PRO A 54 9.62 -3.89 -6.25
N GLU A 55 9.95 -2.66 -6.64
CA GLU A 55 9.24 -1.50 -6.12
C GLU A 55 7.89 -1.33 -6.82
N VAL A 56 7.83 -1.67 -8.12
CA VAL A 56 6.61 -1.54 -8.93
C VAL A 56 6.50 -2.69 -9.94
N LEU A 57 5.37 -3.39 -9.91
CA LEU A 57 4.97 -4.40 -10.88
C LEU A 57 3.87 -3.85 -11.78
N LYS A 58 4.09 -3.85 -13.10
CA LYS A 58 3.16 -3.25 -14.07
C LYS A 58 2.33 -4.35 -14.74
N LEU A 59 1.02 -4.30 -14.53
CA LEU A 59 0.03 -5.14 -15.20
C LEU A 59 -0.61 -4.37 -16.37
N SER A 60 -1.47 -5.05 -17.14
CA SER A 60 -2.12 -4.45 -18.32
C SER A 60 -2.92 -3.19 -18.00
N LYS A 61 -3.66 -3.21 -16.87
CA LYS A 61 -4.56 -2.14 -16.42
C LYS A 61 -4.14 -1.46 -15.10
N PHE A 62 -3.28 -2.11 -14.32
CA PHE A 62 -2.94 -1.69 -12.96
C PHE A 62 -1.43 -1.73 -12.76
N SER A 63 -0.95 -0.98 -11.77
CA SER A 63 0.39 -1.17 -11.22
C SER A 63 0.24 -1.58 -9.76
N ILE A 64 1.08 -2.50 -9.30
CA ILE A 64 1.22 -2.85 -7.88
C ILE A 64 2.53 -2.24 -7.41
N MET A 65 2.47 -1.39 -6.40
CA MET A 65 3.65 -0.82 -5.75
C MET A 65 3.86 -1.54 -4.42
N LEU A 66 5.09 -1.96 -4.16
CA LEU A 66 5.50 -2.60 -2.92
C LEU A 66 6.58 -1.73 -2.27
N HIS A 67 6.41 -1.44 -0.98
CA HIS A 67 7.32 -0.60 -0.21
C HIS A 67 7.70 -1.32 1.07
N ASP A 68 8.93 -1.80 1.11
CA ASP A 68 9.48 -2.42 2.32
C ASP A 68 9.59 -1.40 3.43
N LEU A 69 9.09 -1.77 4.60
CA LEU A 69 9.33 -1.00 5.79
C LEU A 69 10.71 -1.39 6.33
N ASN A 70 11.48 -0.40 6.76
CA ASN A 70 12.84 -0.60 7.26
C ASN A 70 12.80 -1.29 8.64
N THR A 71 12.58 -2.60 8.62
CA THR A 71 12.65 -3.51 9.76
C THR A 71 14.03 -4.17 9.81
N GLU A 72 14.43 -4.63 11.00
CA GLU A 72 15.69 -5.39 11.17
C GLU A 72 15.76 -6.61 10.24
N GLU A 73 14.60 -7.17 9.87
CA GLU A 73 14.47 -8.21 8.85
C GLU A 73 13.77 -7.66 7.59
N PRO A 74 14.51 -7.33 6.52
CA PRO A 74 13.90 -6.85 5.27
C PRO A 74 13.10 -7.96 4.59
N GLY A 75 11.82 -7.71 4.32
CA GLY A 75 10.97 -8.73 3.71
C GLY A 75 9.69 -9.01 4.49
N THR A 76 9.80 -8.97 5.82
CA THR A 76 8.76 -9.39 6.77
C THR A 76 7.61 -8.40 6.81
N MET A 77 7.88 -7.11 6.72
CA MET A 77 6.87 -6.07 6.82
C MET A 77 6.94 -5.11 5.63
N PHE A 78 5.83 -4.91 4.94
CA PHE A 78 5.78 -3.99 3.80
C PHE A 78 4.39 -3.43 3.56
N LEU A 79 4.36 -2.21 3.01
CA LEU A 79 3.16 -1.60 2.48
C LEU A 79 2.97 -2.02 1.02
N TYR A 80 1.72 -2.15 0.60
CA TYR A 80 1.38 -2.32 -0.81
C TYR A 80 0.35 -1.28 -1.24
N CYS A 81 0.36 -0.93 -2.52
CA CYS A 81 -0.66 -0.12 -3.18
C CYS A 81 -1.00 -0.70 -4.55
N VAL A 82 -2.29 -0.79 -4.85
CA VAL A 82 -2.80 -1.10 -6.20
C VAL A 82 -3.25 0.20 -6.85
N LEU A 83 -2.66 0.51 -7.99
CA LEU A 83 -2.79 1.78 -8.70
C LEU A 83 -3.44 1.53 -10.06
N GLU A 84 -4.25 2.48 -10.56
CA GLU A 84 -4.56 2.47 -11.99
C GLU A 84 -3.31 2.84 -12.80
N LYS A 85 -3.24 2.34 -14.03
CA LYS A 85 -2.24 2.75 -14.99
C LYS A 85 -2.25 4.28 -15.17
N LYS A 86 -1.06 4.89 -15.27
CA LYS A 86 -0.83 6.35 -15.38
C LYS A 86 -1.01 7.15 -14.08
N THR A 87 -1.18 6.48 -12.94
CA THR A 87 -1.00 7.12 -11.64
C THR A 87 0.43 7.65 -11.51
N ALA A 88 0.62 8.80 -10.87
CA ALA A 88 1.94 9.36 -10.58
C ALA A 88 2.68 8.53 -9.52
N GLU A 89 3.35 7.46 -9.94
CA GLU A 89 4.08 6.51 -9.09
C GLU A 89 5.05 7.23 -8.11
N GLY A 90 5.73 8.28 -8.56
CA GLY A 90 6.65 9.06 -7.71
C GLY A 90 5.98 9.72 -6.50
N GLU A 91 4.75 10.22 -6.65
CA GLU A 91 4.01 10.82 -5.54
C GLU A 91 3.51 9.75 -4.55
N VAL A 92 3.05 8.60 -5.05
CA VAL A 92 2.65 7.47 -4.20
C VAL A 92 3.84 6.99 -3.37
N ARG A 93 5.01 6.81 -4.00
CA ARG A 93 6.26 6.43 -3.32
C ARG A 93 6.63 7.43 -2.22
N ARG A 94 6.53 8.73 -2.50
CA ARG A 94 6.78 9.78 -1.52
C ARG A 94 5.84 9.67 -0.31
N ARG A 95 4.55 9.38 -0.53
CA ARG A 95 3.59 9.17 0.57
C ARG A 95 3.85 7.89 1.35
N LEU A 96 4.23 6.79 0.70
CA LEU A 96 4.58 5.55 1.39
C LEU A 96 5.78 5.73 2.32
N LYS A 97 6.81 6.46 1.87
CA LYS A 97 7.95 6.84 2.73
C LYS A 97 7.53 7.69 3.93
N GLN A 98 6.60 8.63 3.76
CA GLN A 98 6.08 9.42 4.88
C GLN A 98 5.27 8.57 5.88
N ILE A 99 4.56 7.55 5.39
CA ILE A 99 3.87 6.58 6.25
C ILE A 99 4.90 5.80 7.04
N GLU A 100 5.94 5.27 6.39
CA GLU A 100 7.03 4.53 7.01
C GLU A 100 7.70 5.34 8.13
N GLU A 101 8.13 6.57 7.85
CA GLU A 101 8.78 7.45 8.83
C GLU A 101 7.90 7.68 10.06
N LYS A 102 6.58 7.85 9.86
CA LYS A 102 5.61 8.03 10.94
C LYS A 102 5.26 6.72 11.66
N MET A 103 5.38 5.58 10.98
CA MET A 103 5.16 4.25 11.55
C MET A 103 6.34 3.78 12.40
N ALA A 104 7.58 4.14 12.04
CA ALA A 104 8.76 3.81 12.84
C ALA A 104 8.65 4.35 14.28
N VAL A 105 8.03 5.53 14.43
CA VAL A 105 7.70 6.15 15.73
C VAL A 105 6.63 5.33 16.51
N MET A 106 5.94 4.40 15.87
CA MET A 106 4.85 3.60 16.43
C MET A 106 5.20 2.12 16.62
N ASN A 107 6.43 1.69 16.30
CA ASN A 107 6.85 0.29 16.27
C ASN A 107 6.80 -0.46 17.61
N GLU A 108 6.55 0.22 18.74
CA GLU A 108 6.32 -0.42 20.04
C GLU A 108 5.04 -1.30 20.10
N ILE A 109 4.23 -1.38 19.04
CA ILE A 109 2.84 -1.88 19.12
C ILE A 109 2.57 -3.17 18.30
N LEU A 110 3.55 -3.76 17.62
CA LEU A 110 3.30 -4.85 16.65
C LEU A 110 3.87 -6.23 17.05
N ASP A 111 3.64 -6.67 18.29
CA ASP A 111 3.90 -8.07 18.68
C ASP A 111 2.66 -8.98 18.58
N GLN A 112 1.48 -8.44 18.28
CA GLN A 112 0.25 -9.25 18.27
C GLN A 112 -0.72 -8.88 17.12
N PRO A 113 -1.28 -9.88 16.39
CA PRO A 113 -2.19 -9.70 15.26
C PRO A 113 -3.64 -9.34 15.64
N VAL A 114 -3.86 -8.75 16.82
CA VAL A 114 -5.20 -8.30 17.28
C VAL A 114 -5.39 -6.83 16.90
N GLU A 115 -6.60 -6.36 16.59
CA GLU A 115 -6.90 -4.93 16.34
C GLU A 115 -6.51 -4.06 17.56
N THR A 116 -5.24 -3.68 17.64
CA THR A 116 -4.72 -2.84 18.71
C THR A 116 -5.07 -1.37 18.45
N LYS A 117 -4.94 -0.54 19.49
CA LYS A 117 -4.98 0.92 19.32
C LYS A 117 -3.91 1.40 18.32
N GLY A 118 -2.77 0.69 18.20
CA GLY A 118 -1.72 0.97 17.22
C GLY A 118 -2.18 0.73 15.78
N LEU A 119 -2.80 -0.42 15.50
CA LEU A 119 -3.33 -0.72 14.17
C LEU A 119 -4.38 0.29 13.70
N ARG A 120 -5.26 0.73 14.60
CA ARG A 120 -6.23 1.81 14.30
C ARG A 120 -5.54 3.14 13.95
N LYS A 121 -4.44 3.48 14.63
CA LYS A 121 -3.64 4.66 14.31
C LYS A 121 -2.95 4.52 12.95
N ILE A 122 -2.35 3.36 12.63
CA ILE A 122 -1.75 3.08 11.32
C ILE A 122 -2.79 3.18 10.20
N LYS A 123 -3.99 2.64 10.43
CA LYS A 123 -5.11 2.74 9.47
C LYS A 123 -5.49 4.17 9.16
N ARG A 124 -5.61 5.01 10.20
CA ARG A 124 -5.89 6.45 10.04
C ARG A 124 -4.73 7.17 9.36
N LEU A 125 -3.48 6.78 9.63
CA LEU A 125 -2.30 7.32 8.97
C LEU A 125 -2.31 7.01 7.48
N ILE A 126 -2.51 5.75 7.09
CA ILE A 126 -2.62 5.33 5.69
C ILE A 126 -3.73 6.12 4.99
N ASP A 127 -4.92 6.21 5.60
CA ASP A 127 -6.00 7.02 5.05
C ASP A 127 -5.63 8.49 4.91
N ARG A 128 -5.01 9.10 5.92
CA ARG A 128 -4.64 10.52 5.86
C ARG A 128 -3.65 10.81 4.73
N GLU A 129 -2.67 9.93 4.52
CA GLU A 129 -1.62 10.18 3.52
C GLU A 129 -2.06 9.81 2.09
N LEU A 130 -2.95 8.82 1.94
CA LEU A 130 -3.31 8.26 0.63
C LEU A 130 -4.71 8.65 0.13
N LYS A 131 -5.63 9.08 0.99
CA LYS A 131 -7.03 9.35 0.60
C LYS A 131 -7.14 10.43 -0.48
N ASP A 132 -6.32 11.47 -0.44
CA ASP A 132 -6.31 12.50 -1.47
C ASP A 132 -5.79 11.97 -2.82
N LEU A 133 -4.90 10.98 -2.76
CA LEU A 133 -4.45 10.25 -3.95
C LEU A 133 -5.47 9.24 -4.43
N CYS A 134 -6.65 9.11 -3.84
CA CYS A 134 -7.70 8.24 -4.38
C CYS A 134 -8.53 8.94 -5.48
N LEU A 135 -8.48 10.27 -5.51
CA LEU A 135 -9.19 11.12 -6.47
C LEU A 135 -8.27 11.62 -7.60
N ARG A 136 -8.86 11.96 -8.75
CA ARG A 136 -8.13 12.58 -9.86
C ARG A 136 -7.58 13.93 -9.44
N ALA A 137 -6.49 14.37 -10.06
CA ALA A 137 -6.00 15.75 -9.90
C ALA A 137 -7.11 16.79 -10.22
N SER A 138 -7.92 16.54 -11.24
CA SER A 138 -9.07 17.39 -11.60
C SER A 138 -10.16 17.40 -10.52
N ASP A 139 -10.44 16.25 -9.92
CA ASP A 139 -11.50 16.11 -8.91
C ASP A 139 -11.04 16.67 -7.56
N ARG A 140 -9.74 16.54 -7.25
CA ARG A 140 -9.10 17.25 -6.14
C ARG A 140 -9.20 18.76 -6.30
N ALA A 141 -8.86 19.29 -7.48
CA ALA A 141 -8.96 20.73 -7.74
C ALA A 141 -10.40 21.23 -7.60
N LYS A 142 -11.40 20.47 -8.07
CA LYS A 142 -12.82 20.80 -7.85
C LYS A 142 -13.21 20.79 -6.37
N ASN A 143 -12.74 19.83 -5.57
CA ASN A 143 -13.03 19.81 -4.14
C ASN A 143 -12.37 20.97 -3.35
N ILE A 144 -11.30 21.57 -3.88
CA ILE A 144 -10.55 22.66 -3.22
C ILE A 144 -11.06 24.03 -3.67
N PHE A 145 -11.42 24.16 -4.96
CA PHE A 145 -11.73 25.46 -5.59
C PHE A 145 -13.15 25.59 -6.14
N GLY A 146 -13.95 24.53 -6.07
CA GLY A 146 -15.32 24.48 -6.59
C GLY A 146 -16.38 24.59 -5.51
#